data_AF-A0A954IMZ2-F1
#
_entry.id   AF-A0A954IMZ2-F1
#
_cell.length_a   1.000
_cell.length_b   1.000
_cell.length_c   1.000
_cell.angle_alpha   90.00
_cell.angle_beta   90.00
_cell.angle_gamma   90.00
#
_symmetry.space_group_name_H-M   'P 1'
#
loop_
_entity.id
_entity.type
_entity.pdbx_description
1 polymer ?
#
loop_
_entity_poly.entity_id
_entity_poly.type
_entity_poly.pdbx_seq_one_letter_code
_entity_poly.pdbx_strand_id
1 'polypeptide(L)'
;MSKKKASTGAVNTIRLNSISFYRLRSLGFFELLYQAVAAELGDNETTREKQWNCLSGRLKAIYGWWCFLTDVENGGLSQFFYNHADRFTLEVSSLLNEAGCDGVAGLIDEAVDVYREHQSEFDVPNPFGEDGLFETMTAFDKLDNRIVPRLNKATIDLEKFVRGIAAEFAVDETGQPINPTFSGNLELKYPDGTVREQATVKKGKLTGAYRRFFDDGTLEVGVFYAAGEVSSDYWPSGQVKHKTQKKGTLKIDEWFYESGAVQKRYVTDKTGYTAEPIRVWHENGQLAEEMVKHESAPVSRKQWFEDGSPRLEATYKYHKSTMCHQIVVLNAWDKDQKQIVKSGVGEFCDDGISYDTKYELERQDMWTHRYPVKDGLPHGKMTTWCEGELWSVADYENGIRNGMEINYYDNGRIRSDVPYTNGKAGREKKYPKFDKPRPIVRLTIRADEQLYSRWKHRLPDEYPSPKNQAKVEKQLTVPDFLQEIYEKNLAGRAKSDESTNEFDDSIGYLVWVNENGDVDDIDVTAAGMYCCEVIEDYPSILKTLKFKPGRIGKRKIRCRVAISVHHTFEESGK
;
A
#
# COMPACT_ATOMS: atom_id res chain seq x y z
N MET A 1 -11.72 -37.43 -10.43
CA MET A 1 -10.77 -37.63 -11.56
C MET A 1 -11.57 -37.93 -12.82
N SER A 2 -11.85 -36.90 -13.63
CA SER A 2 -12.36 -37.04 -14.98
C SER A 2 -11.20 -36.73 -15.92
N LYS A 3 -10.74 -37.74 -16.68
CA LYS A 3 -9.73 -37.55 -17.73
C LYS A 3 -10.37 -36.73 -18.84
N LYS A 4 -10.14 -35.41 -18.88
CA LYS A 4 -10.37 -34.61 -20.09
C LYS A 4 -9.53 -35.22 -21.22
N LYS A 5 -10.19 -35.74 -22.25
CA LYS A 5 -9.56 -36.05 -23.54
C LYS A 5 -8.85 -34.78 -24.03
N ALA A 6 -7.56 -34.87 -24.35
CA ALA A 6 -6.86 -33.81 -25.06
C ALA A 6 -7.56 -33.60 -26.41
N SER A 7 -8.19 -32.43 -26.58
CA SER A 7 -8.74 -32.02 -27.87
C SER A 7 -7.58 -31.69 -28.78
N THR A 8 -7.44 -32.41 -29.88
CA THR A 8 -6.45 -32.17 -30.94
C THR A 8 -6.81 -30.96 -31.83
N GLY A 9 -7.56 -29.99 -31.30
CA GLY A 9 -7.96 -28.77 -31.99
C GLY A 9 -7.30 -27.56 -31.34
N ALA A 10 -6.96 -26.55 -32.14
CA ALA A 10 -6.38 -25.32 -31.61
C ALA A 10 -7.35 -24.65 -30.62
N VAL A 11 -6.85 -24.24 -29.46
CA VAL A 11 -7.53 -23.36 -28.52
C VAL A 11 -7.67 -22.01 -29.21
N ASN A 12 -8.91 -21.68 -29.58
CA ASN A 12 -9.26 -20.44 -30.25
C ASN A 12 -10.09 -19.51 -29.38
N THR A 13 -10.52 -19.98 -28.20
CA THR A 13 -11.44 -19.26 -27.33
C THR A 13 -11.02 -19.40 -25.88
N ILE A 14 -10.94 -18.28 -25.18
CA ILE A 14 -10.69 -18.21 -23.73
C ILE A 14 -11.94 -17.73 -22.98
N ARG A 15 -12.06 -18.14 -21.72
CA ARG A 15 -13.12 -17.67 -20.82
C ARG A 15 -12.59 -16.53 -19.96
N LEU A 16 -13.27 -15.38 -19.96
CA LEU A 16 -12.89 -14.23 -19.14
C LEU A 16 -13.93 -13.94 -18.07
N ASN A 17 -13.46 -13.33 -16.97
CA ASN A 17 -14.35 -12.66 -16.04
C ASN A 17 -14.90 -11.38 -16.69
N SER A 18 -16.21 -11.30 -16.90
CA SER A 18 -16.87 -10.22 -17.65
C SER A 18 -16.70 -8.86 -16.94
N ILE A 19 -16.76 -8.80 -15.61
CA ILE A 19 -16.54 -7.57 -14.87
C ILE A 19 -15.07 -7.14 -14.95
N SER A 20 -14.12 -8.06 -14.76
CA SER A 20 -12.68 -7.78 -14.89
C SER A 20 -12.32 -7.30 -16.29
N PHE A 21 -12.95 -7.83 -17.34
CA PHE A 21 -12.77 -7.33 -18.69
C PHE A 21 -13.03 -5.82 -18.77
N TYR A 22 -14.17 -5.32 -18.27
CA TYR A 22 -14.46 -3.88 -18.31
C TYR A 22 -13.70 -3.04 -17.26
N ARG A 23 -13.19 -3.68 -16.20
CA ARG A 23 -12.57 -3.02 -15.05
C ARG A 23 -11.07 -2.79 -15.21
N LEU A 24 -10.34 -3.82 -15.60
CA LEU A 24 -8.88 -3.80 -15.68
C LEU A 24 -8.43 -3.01 -16.89
N ARG A 25 -7.26 -2.37 -16.80
CA ARG A 25 -6.70 -1.49 -17.83
C ARG A 25 -5.19 -1.78 -17.97
N SER A 26 -4.63 -1.45 -19.12
CA SER A 26 -3.20 -1.59 -19.45
C SER A 26 -2.65 -2.97 -19.08
N LEU A 27 -1.56 -3.04 -18.30
CA LEU A 27 -0.94 -4.30 -17.90
C LEU A 27 -1.93 -5.27 -17.24
N GLY A 28 -2.80 -4.78 -16.35
CA GLY A 28 -3.80 -5.62 -15.69
C GLY A 28 -4.84 -6.21 -16.66
N PHE A 29 -5.14 -5.54 -17.77
CA PHE A 29 -5.99 -6.11 -18.82
C PHE A 29 -5.28 -7.25 -19.55
N PHE A 30 -4.01 -7.08 -19.92
CA PHE A 30 -3.24 -8.14 -20.55
C PHE A 30 -2.93 -9.30 -19.61
N GLU A 31 -2.76 -9.03 -18.31
CA GLU A 31 -2.61 -10.06 -17.28
C GLU A 31 -3.86 -10.94 -17.18
N LEU A 32 -5.05 -10.34 -17.21
CA LEU A 32 -6.31 -11.10 -17.27
C LEU A 32 -6.34 -12.04 -18.48
N LEU A 33 -5.93 -11.56 -19.65
CA LEU A 33 -5.90 -12.37 -20.87
C LEU A 33 -4.84 -13.47 -20.78
N TYR A 34 -3.64 -13.14 -20.30
CA TYR A 34 -2.55 -14.09 -20.04
C TYR A 34 -3.00 -15.21 -19.11
N GLN A 35 -3.60 -14.88 -17.96
CA GLN A 35 -4.10 -15.86 -16.98
C GLN A 35 -5.17 -16.78 -17.59
N ALA A 36 -6.06 -16.22 -18.41
CA ALA A 36 -7.09 -17.01 -19.09
C ALA A 36 -6.49 -17.96 -20.14
N VAL A 37 -5.48 -17.53 -20.90
CA VAL A 37 -4.74 -18.41 -21.83
C VAL A 37 -3.96 -19.48 -21.04
N ALA A 38 -3.26 -19.10 -19.98
CA ALA A 38 -2.47 -20.01 -19.15
C ALA A 38 -3.33 -21.11 -18.50
N ALA A 39 -4.55 -20.77 -18.06
CA ALA A 39 -5.51 -21.74 -17.51
C ALA A 39 -5.93 -22.82 -18.53
N GLU A 40 -5.98 -22.49 -19.84
CA GLU A 40 -6.24 -23.45 -20.90
C GLU A 40 -5.02 -24.35 -21.20
N LEU A 41 -3.80 -23.85 -20.95
CA LEU A 41 -2.53 -24.57 -21.16
C LEU A 41 -2.11 -25.48 -19.97
N GLY A 42 -2.71 -25.28 -18.80
CA GLY A 42 -2.43 -26.06 -17.58
C GLY A 42 -1.34 -25.47 -16.68
N ASP A 43 -1.21 -26.05 -15.46
CA ASP A 43 -0.55 -25.37 -14.33
C ASP A 43 0.96 -25.52 -14.20
N ASN A 44 1.63 -26.42 -14.94
CA ASN A 44 3.10 -26.53 -14.87
C ASN A 44 3.78 -26.10 -16.18
N GLU A 45 4.92 -25.44 -16.02
CA GLU A 45 5.71 -24.80 -17.07
C GLU A 45 6.06 -25.77 -18.21
N THR A 46 6.49 -26.99 -17.87
CA THR A 46 6.80 -28.05 -18.83
C THR A 46 5.61 -28.48 -19.70
N THR A 47 4.38 -28.35 -19.18
CA THR A 47 3.15 -28.68 -19.93
C THR A 47 2.73 -27.49 -20.80
N ARG A 48 2.89 -26.24 -20.31
CA ARG A 48 2.63 -25.02 -21.08
C ARG A 48 3.49 -24.95 -22.32
N GLU A 49 4.79 -25.25 -22.20
CA GLU A 49 5.72 -25.26 -23.33
C GLU A 49 5.29 -26.22 -24.45
N LYS A 50 4.77 -27.40 -24.07
CA LYS A 50 4.31 -28.43 -25.02
C LYS A 50 2.98 -28.07 -25.68
N GLN A 51 2.20 -27.18 -25.09
CA GLN A 51 0.83 -26.86 -25.53
C GLN A 51 0.71 -25.52 -26.26
N TRP A 52 1.76 -24.69 -26.33
CA TRP A 52 1.71 -23.42 -27.07
C TRP A 52 1.37 -23.56 -28.55
N ASN A 53 1.79 -24.65 -29.18
CA ASN A 53 1.45 -24.94 -30.58
C ASN A 53 -0.05 -25.19 -30.79
N CYS A 54 -0.80 -25.40 -29.70
CA CYS A 54 -2.25 -25.52 -29.74
C CYS A 54 -2.96 -24.16 -29.69
N LEU A 55 -2.29 -23.02 -29.46
CA LEU A 55 -2.95 -21.71 -29.47
C LEU A 55 -3.11 -21.18 -30.90
N SER A 56 -4.23 -20.49 -31.15
CA SER A 56 -4.35 -19.62 -32.34
C SER A 56 -3.28 -18.53 -32.34
N GLY A 57 -2.88 -18.05 -33.52
CA GLY A 57 -1.86 -16.99 -33.65
C GLY A 57 -2.20 -15.73 -32.84
N ARG A 58 -3.49 -15.38 -32.74
CA ARG A 58 -3.93 -14.24 -31.94
C ARG A 58 -3.77 -14.46 -30.43
N LEU A 59 -4.13 -15.64 -29.92
CA LEU A 59 -3.92 -15.95 -28.49
C LEU A 59 -2.43 -16.05 -28.16
N LYS A 60 -1.60 -16.54 -29.09
CA LYS A 60 -0.13 -16.47 -28.96
C LYS A 60 0.38 -15.04 -28.86
N ALA A 61 -0.10 -14.15 -29.73
CA ALA A 61 0.29 -12.74 -29.69
C ALA A 61 -0.09 -12.08 -28.37
N ILE A 62 -1.32 -12.31 -27.87
CA ILE A 62 -1.78 -11.75 -26.60
C ILE A 62 -0.95 -12.27 -25.43
N TYR A 63 -0.67 -13.58 -25.41
CA TYR A 63 0.17 -14.21 -24.38
C TYR A 63 1.61 -13.66 -24.45
N GLY A 64 2.20 -13.63 -25.64
CA GLY A 64 3.55 -13.14 -25.89
C GLY A 64 3.72 -11.66 -25.55
N TRP A 65 2.71 -10.83 -25.78
CA TRP A 65 2.75 -9.41 -25.42
C TRP A 65 2.86 -9.19 -23.91
N TRP A 66 2.15 -9.99 -23.10
CA TRP A 66 2.27 -9.89 -21.63
C TRP A 66 3.65 -10.34 -21.14
N CYS A 67 4.18 -11.44 -21.67
CA CYS A 67 5.55 -11.88 -21.40
C CYS A 67 6.57 -10.80 -21.76
N PHE A 68 6.44 -10.24 -22.96
CA PHE A 68 7.28 -9.18 -23.47
C PHE A 68 7.30 -7.94 -22.56
N LEU A 69 6.12 -7.43 -22.16
CA LEU A 69 6.04 -6.29 -21.25
C LEU A 69 6.71 -6.57 -19.90
N THR A 70 6.44 -7.73 -19.32
CA THR A 70 6.92 -8.07 -17.97
C THR A 70 8.43 -8.26 -17.93
N ASP A 71 9.00 -8.94 -18.92
CA ASP A 71 10.44 -9.19 -18.96
C ASP A 71 11.23 -7.93 -19.31
N VAL A 72 10.75 -7.14 -20.28
CA VAL A 72 11.43 -5.90 -20.68
C VAL A 72 11.41 -4.85 -19.57
N GLU A 73 10.34 -4.78 -18.78
CA GLU A 73 10.29 -3.87 -17.63
C GLU A 73 11.23 -4.29 -16.48
N ASN A 74 11.50 -5.60 -16.33
CA ASN A 74 12.35 -6.13 -15.26
C ASN A 74 13.84 -6.13 -15.60
N GLY A 75 14.21 -6.46 -16.84
CA GLY A 75 15.61 -6.68 -17.24
C GLY A 75 15.87 -6.45 -18.71
N GLY A 76 15.00 -5.68 -19.38
CA GLY A 76 15.17 -5.30 -20.78
C GLY A 76 14.95 -6.44 -21.77
N LEU A 77 15.29 -6.18 -23.03
CA LEU A 77 15.16 -7.17 -24.11
C LEU A 77 16.01 -8.42 -23.86
N SER A 78 17.17 -8.30 -23.20
CA SER A 78 18.02 -9.45 -22.84
C SER A 78 17.27 -10.44 -21.95
N GLN A 79 16.50 -9.97 -20.95
CA GLN A 79 15.69 -10.87 -20.13
C GLN A 79 14.60 -11.58 -20.94
N PHE A 80 13.89 -10.86 -21.82
CA PHE A 80 12.87 -11.47 -22.66
C PHE A 80 13.43 -12.58 -23.55
N PHE A 81 14.54 -12.33 -24.25
CA PHE A 81 15.15 -13.31 -25.13
C PHE A 81 15.80 -14.48 -24.38
N TYR A 82 16.28 -14.26 -23.16
CA TYR A 82 16.73 -15.36 -22.29
C TYR A 82 15.58 -16.28 -21.92
N ASN A 83 14.45 -15.73 -21.48
CA ASN A 83 13.28 -16.49 -21.05
C ASN A 83 12.54 -17.17 -22.21
N HIS A 84 12.52 -16.55 -23.38
CA HIS A 84 11.57 -16.89 -24.43
C HIS A 84 12.18 -17.10 -25.82
N ALA A 85 13.50 -16.87 -25.99
CA ALA A 85 14.11 -16.80 -27.33
C ALA A 85 13.30 -15.85 -28.24
N ASP A 86 13.20 -16.13 -29.53
CA ASP A 86 12.35 -15.38 -30.46
C ASP A 86 10.89 -15.88 -30.52
N ARG A 87 10.44 -16.69 -29.54
CA ARG A 87 9.05 -17.20 -29.51
C ARG A 87 8.05 -16.04 -29.41
N PHE A 88 6.91 -16.19 -30.08
CA PHE A 88 5.78 -15.25 -30.11
C PHE A 88 6.05 -13.91 -30.80
N THR A 89 7.30 -13.55 -31.06
CA THR A 89 7.68 -12.23 -31.61
C THR A 89 6.98 -11.94 -32.92
N LEU A 90 6.91 -12.91 -33.84
CA LEU A 90 6.18 -12.77 -35.11
C LEU A 90 4.69 -12.48 -34.89
N GLU A 91 4.03 -13.25 -34.02
CA GLU A 91 2.62 -13.06 -33.71
C GLU A 91 2.36 -11.73 -33.00
N VAL A 92 3.23 -11.32 -32.08
CA VAL A 92 3.18 -10.04 -31.36
C VAL A 92 3.35 -8.87 -32.33
N SER A 93 4.38 -8.89 -33.19
CA SER A 93 4.60 -7.86 -34.21
C SER A 93 3.41 -7.76 -35.16
N SER A 94 2.84 -8.89 -35.60
CA SER A 94 1.63 -8.90 -36.43
C SER A 94 0.45 -8.22 -35.73
N LEU A 95 0.19 -8.56 -34.46
CA LEU A 95 -0.91 -7.98 -33.69
C LEU A 95 -0.70 -6.47 -33.44
N LEU A 96 0.53 -6.05 -33.17
CA LEU A 96 0.87 -4.63 -33.02
C LEU A 96 0.64 -3.86 -34.33
N ASN A 97 1.03 -4.41 -35.47
CA ASN A 97 0.76 -3.81 -36.78
C ASN A 97 -0.75 -3.68 -37.05
N GLU A 98 -1.54 -4.72 -36.73
CA GLU A 98 -3.01 -4.64 -36.83
C GLU A 98 -3.60 -3.53 -35.94
N ALA A 99 -3.00 -3.28 -34.78
CA ALA A 99 -3.37 -2.21 -33.87
C ALA A 99 -2.82 -0.82 -34.25
N GLY A 100 -2.03 -0.71 -35.33
CA GLY A 100 -1.36 0.52 -35.77
C GLY A 100 -0.17 0.93 -34.90
N CYS A 101 0.46 -0.02 -34.22
CA CYS A 101 1.65 0.14 -33.39
C CYS A 101 2.94 -0.24 -34.12
N ASP A 102 3.03 0.07 -35.42
CA ASP A 102 4.11 -0.36 -36.32
C ASP A 102 5.51 0.00 -35.82
N GLY A 103 5.64 1.16 -35.15
CA GLY A 103 6.90 1.62 -34.59
C GLY A 103 7.45 0.74 -33.46
N VAL A 104 6.60 0.06 -32.69
CA VAL A 104 7.03 -0.91 -31.67
C VAL A 104 7.22 -2.29 -32.30
N ALA A 105 6.35 -2.69 -33.23
CA ALA A 105 6.51 -3.94 -33.98
C ALA A 105 7.88 -4.00 -34.69
N GLY A 106 8.27 -2.94 -35.41
CA GLY A 106 9.57 -2.88 -36.07
C GLY A 106 10.77 -2.89 -35.12
N LEU A 107 10.63 -2.39 -33.88
CA LEU A 107 11.68 -2.48 -32.86
C LEU A 107 11.80 -3.91 -32.31
N ILE A 108 10.69 -4.63 -32.19
CA ILE A 108 10.70 -6.05 -31.80
C ILE A 108 11.38 -6.87 -32.90
N ASP A 109 11.05 -6.59 -34.17
CA ASP A 109 11.68 -7.28 -35.31
C ASP A 109 13.21 -7.01 -35.36
N GLU A 110 13.64 -5.76 -35.14
CA GLU A 110 15.07 -5.40 -35.02
C GLU A 110 15.74 -6.13 -33.84
N ALA A 111 15.03 -6.29 -32.71
CA ALA A 111 15.55 -6.99 -31.56
C ALA A 111 15.67 -8.51 -31.80
N VAL A 112 14.78 -9.11 -32.60
CA VAL A 112 14.89 -10.51 -33.03
C VAL A 112 16.15 -10.74 -33.87
N ASP A 113 16.49 -9.80 -34.75
CA ASP A 113 17.72 -9.89 -35.55
C ASP A 113 18.96 -9.82 -34.66
N VAL A 114 19.01 -8.89 -33.70
CA VAL A 114 20.09 -8.82 -32.70
C VAL A 114 20.19 -10.12 -31.90
N TYR A 115 19.07 -10.65 -31.41
CA TYR A 115 19.07 -11.92 -30.68
C TYR A 115 19.64 -13.07 -31.52
N ARG A 116 19.26 -13.17 -32.80
CA ARG A 116 19.74 -14.24 -33.69
C ARG A 116 21.24 -14.14 -33.98
N GLU A 117 21.78 -12.93 -34.07
CA GLU A 117 23.22 -12.69 -34.21
C GLU A 117 23.99 -13.11 -32.94
N HIS A 118 23.39 -12.91 -31.77
CA HIS A 118 24.00 -13.16 -30.46
C HIS A 118 23.51 -14.45 -29.78
N GLN A 119 22.82 -15.34 -30.50
CA GLN A 119 22.06 -16.44 -29.90
C GLN A 119 22.90 -17.36 -29.00
N SER A 120 24.17 -17.61 -29.37
CA SER A 120 25.07 -18.46 -28.58
C SER A 120 25.43 -17.88 -27.22
N GLU A 121 25.29 -16.57 -27.01
CA GLU A 121 25.60 -15.90 -25.73
C GLU A 121 24.49 -16.10 -24.69
N PHE A 122 23.31 -16.54 -25.11
CA PHE A 122 22.15 -16.77 -24.24
C PHE A 122 22.14 -18.17 -23.58
N ASP A 123 23.04 -19.07 -23.98
CA ASP A 123 23.17 -20.41 -23.38
C ASP A 123 23.97 -20.36 -22.07
N VAL A 124 23.40 -19.68 -21.07
CA VAL A 124 24.01 -19.52 -19.75
C VAL A 124 23.12 -20.08 -18.63
N PRO A 125 23.70 -20.82 -17.66
CA PRO A 125 22.92 -21.43 -16.58
C PRO A 125 22.44 -20.43 -15.53
N ASN A 126 23.11 -19.29 -15.39
CA ASN A 126 22.72 -18.21 -14.48
C ASN A 126 22.92 -16.85 -15.18
N PRO A 127 21.85 -16.09 -15.47
CA PRO A 127 21.95 -14.80 -16.14
C PRO A 127 22.17 -13.63 -15.17
N PHE A 128 22.14 -13.88 -13.86
CA PHE A 128 22.21 -12.85 -12.80
C PHE A 128 23.63 -12.63 -12.25
N GLY A 129 23.85 -11.46 -11.64
CA GLY A 129 25.10 -11.06 -10.99
C GLY A 129 25.93 -10.07 -11.83
N GLU A 130 27.00 -9.50 -11.25
CA GLU A 130 27.85 -8.49 -11.92
C GLU A 130 28.46 -9.00 -13.24
N ASP A 131 28.77 -10.30 -13.32
CA ASP A 131 29.28 -10.97 -14.52
C ASP A 131 28.18 -11.70 -15.32
N GLY A 132 26.91 -11.52 -14.93
CA GLY A 132 25.75 -12.19 -15.52
C GLY A 132 25.38 -11.63 -16.90
N LEU A 133 24.63 -12.41 -17.68
CA LEU A 133 24.16 -12.03 -19.02
C LEU A 133 23.43 -10.67 -19.01
N PHE A 134 22.57 -10.43 -18.02
CA PHE A 134 21.76 -9.21 -17.99
C PHE A 134 22.59 -7.93 -17.75
N GLU A 135 23.71 -8.04 -17.04
CA GLU A 135 24.63 -6.91 -16.81
C GLU A 135 25.65 -6.74 -17.96
N THR A 136 26.00 -7.82 -18.66
CA THR A 136 27.07 -7.83 -19.67
C THR A 136 26.59 -7.67 -21.10
N MET A 137 25.33 -8.00 -21.40
CA MET A 137 24.74 -7.95 -22.75
C MET A 137 24.35 -6.53 -23.17
N THR A 138 25.31 -5.79 -23.73
CA THR A 138 25.11 -4.39 -24.18
C THR A 138 24.52 -4.25 -25.59
N ALA A 139 24.35 -5.35 -26.33
CA ALA A 139 23.83 -5.33 -27.71
C ALA A 139 22.41 -4.74 -27.79
N PHE A 140 21.63 -4.86 -26.72
CA PHE A 140 20.24 -4.37 -26.65
C PHE A 140 20.11 -2.94 -26.12
N ASP A 141 21.12 -2.33 -25.50
CA ASP A 141 21.01 -1.03 -24.81
C ASP A 141 20.36 0.06 -25.67
N LYS A 142 20.76 0.15 -26.93
CA LYS A 142 20.20 1.15 -27.87
C LYS A 142 18.75 0.86 -28.21
N LEU A 143 18.37 -0.41 -28.29
CA LEU A 143 17.01 -0.84 -28.56
C LEU A 143 16.12 -0.64 -27.33
N ASP A 144 16.59 -0.99 -26.13
CA ASP A 144 15.87 -0.76 -24.87
C ASP A 144 15.53 0.72 -24.68
N ASN A 145 16.52 1.60 -24.91
CA ASN A 145 16.33 3.06 -24.88
C ASN A 145 15.30 3.57 -25.91
N ARG A 146 15.09 2.84 -27.00
CA ARG A 146 14.09 3.17 -28.03
C ARG A 146 12.73 2.57 -27.71
N ILE A 147 12.66 1.33 -27.22
CA ILE A 147 11.40 0.60 -27.08
C ILE A 147 10.68 0.96 -25.78
N VAL A 148 11.37 1.01 -24.64
CA VAL A 148 10.78 1.20 -23.31
C VAL A 148 9.90 2.46 -23.22
N PRO A 149 10.34 3.65 -23.70
CA PRO A 149 9.50 4.86 -23.65
C PRO A 149 8.21 4.78 -24.49
N ARG A 150 8.10 3.80 -25.40
CA ARG A 150 6.96 3.62 -26.31
C ARG A 150 5.97 2.56 -25.82
N LEU A 151 6.37 1.68 -24.90
CA LEU A 151 5.57 0.54 -24.44
C LEU A 151 4.22 0.94 -23.85
N ASN A 152 4.18 1.97 -23.00
CA ASN A 152 2.91 2.39 -22.37
C ASN A 152 1.88 2.84 -23.42
N LYS A 153 2.30 3.64 -24.42
CA LYS A 153 1.40 4.10 -25.48
C LYS A 153 0.94 2.93 -26.35
N ALA A 154 1.85 2.05 -26.74
CA ALA A 154 1.52 0.85 -27.52
C ALA A 154 0.56 -0.08 -26.77
N THR A 155 0.75 -0.24 -25.45
CA THR A 155 -0.14 -1.03 -24.59
C THR A 155 -1.55 -0.47 -24.58
N ILE A 156 -1.70 0.86 -24.46
CA ILE A 156 -3.02 1.53 -24.47
C ILE A 156 -3.71 1.36 -25.83
N ASP A 157 -2.98 1.52 -26.93
CA ASP A 157 -3.53 1.39 -28.28
C ASP A 157 -3.90 -0.07 -28.59
N LEU A 158 -3.03 -1.00 -28.23
CA LEU A 158 -3.27 -2.43 -28.37
C LEU A 158 -4.43 -2.89 -27.51
N GLU A 159 -4.57 -2.44 -26.26
CA GLU A 159 -5.73 -2.72 -25.41
C GLU A 159 -7.02 -2.30 -26.13
N LYS A 160 -7.06 -1.08 -26.67
CA LYS A 160 -8.23 -0.57 -27.40
C LYS A 160 -8.58 -1.47 -28.59
N PHE A 161 -7.58 -1.90 -29.36
CA PHE A 161 -7.77 -2.80 -30.49
C PHE A 161 -8.29 -4.17 -30.03
N VAL A 162 -7.58 -4.84 -29.11
CA VAL A 162 -7.89 -6.18 -28.60
C VAL A 162 -9.29 -6.24 -27.98
N ARG A 163 -9.71 -5.19 -27.27
CA ARG A 163 -11.09 -5.06 -26.79
C ARG A 163 -12.11 -5.04 -27.93
N GLY A 164 -11.84 -4.27 -28.98
CA GLY A 164 -12.71 -4.15 -30.15
C GLY A 164 -13.01 -5.48 -30.84
N ILE A 165 -12.05 -6.41 -30.78
CA ILE A 165 -12.14 -7.74 -31.40
C ILE A 165 -12.39 -8.88 -30.38
N ALA A 166 -12.71 -8.56 -29.12
CA ALA A 166 -12.81 -9.55 -28.04
C ALA A 166 -13.81 -10.67 -28.32
N ALA A 167 -14.91 -10.37 -29.03
CA ALA A 167 -15.93 -11.36 -29.40
C ALA A 167 -15.39 -12.50 -30.29
N GLU A 168 -14.26 -12.30 -30.96
CA GLU A 168 -13.66 -13.30 -31.86
C GLU A 168 -12.89 -14.40 -31.11
N PHE A 169 -12.45 -14.14 -29.88
CA PHE A 169 -11.58 -15.05 -29.13
C PHE A 169 -11.95 -15.22 -27.66
N ALA A 170 -12.93 -14.48 -27.12
CA ALA A 170 -13.28 -14.53 -25.71
C ALA A 170 -14.78 -14.69 -25.47
N VAL A 171 -15.12 -15.54 -24.52
CA VAL A 171 -16.47 -15.73 -23.99
C VAL A 171 -16.53 -15.36 -22.51
N ASP A 172 -17.71 -14.97 -22.04
CA ASP A 172 -18.00 -14.70 -20.64
C ASP A 172 -18.22 -16.00 -19.84
N GLU A 173 -18.57 -15.84 -18.56
CA GLU A 173 -18.83 -16.95 -17.64
C GLU A 173 -20.03 -17.81 -18.05
N THR A 174 -20.93 -17.30 -18.88
CA THR A 174 -22.08 -18.03 -19.44
C THR A 174 -21.76 -18.72 -20.76
N GLY A 175 -20.58 -18.45 -21.33
CA GLY A 175 -20.15 -18.96 -22.63
C GLY A 175 -20.62 -18.10 -23.82
N GLN A 176 -21.16 -16.91 -23.57
CA GLN A 176 -21.53 -15.97 -24.63
C GLN A 176 -20.33 -15.12 -25.04
N PRO A 177 -20.18 -14.74 -26.33
CA PRO A 177 -19.10 -13.85 -26.77
C PRO A 177 -19.13 -12.50 -26.02
N ILE A 178 -17.96 -12.02 -25.60
CA ILE A 178 -17.87 -10.75 -24.89
C ILE A 178 -18.17 -9.58 -25.82
N ASN A 179 -19.16 -8.75 -25.46
CA ASN A 179 -19.54 -7.57 -26.22
C ASN A 179 -18.81 -6.32 -25.74
N PRO A 180 -17.81 -5.79 -26.45
CA PRO A 180 -17.03 -4.63 -26.00
C PRO A 180 -17.84 -3.33 -25.87
N THR A 181 -19.07 -3.28 -26.37
CA THR A 181 -19.95 -2.10 -26.29
C THR A 181 -21.13 -2.30 -25.34
N PHE A 182 -21.10 -3.34 -24.51
CA PHE A 182 -22.16 -3.69 -23.58
C PHE A 182 -22.64 -2.50 -22.72
N SER A 183 -23.94 -2.45 -22.48
CA SER A 183 -24.58 -1.49 -21.57
C SER A 183 -25.62 -2.22 -20.72
N GLY A 184 -25.43 -2.22 -19.41
CA GLY A 184 -26.28 -2.98 -18.49
C GLY A 184 -25.59 -3.21 -17.15
N ASN A 185 -26.24 -4.00 -16.31
CA ASN A 185 -25.68 -4.45 -15.04
C ASN A 185 -25.09 -5.84 -15.22
N LEU A 186 -23.93 -6.07 -14.59
CA LEU A 186 -23.27 -7.36 -14.51
C LEU A 186 -23.25 -7.81 -13.06
N GLU A 187 -23.46 -9.10 -12.85
CA GLU A 187 -23.42 -9.76 -11.55
C GLU A 187 -22.73 -11.11 -11.70
N LEU A 188 -21.69 -11.36 -10.89
CA LEU A 188 -21.02 -12.64 -10.79
C LEU A 188 -21.30 -13.25 -9.44
N LYS A 189 -21.56 -14.56 -9.42
CA LYS A 189 -21.97 -15.29 -8.23
C LYS A 189 -20.92 -16.31 -7.79
N TYR A 190 -20.87 -16.57 -6.50
CA TYR A 190 -20.22 -17.74 -5.94
C TYR A 190 -20.98 -19.03 -6.32
N PRO A 191 -20.35 -20.23 -6.16
CA PRO A 191 -21.00 -21.50 -6.45
C PRO A 191 -22.32 -21.75 -5.68
N ASP A 192 -22.48 -21.13 -4.50
CA ASP A 192 -23.69 -21.19 -3.68
C ASP A 192 -24.81 -20.22 -4.15
N GLY A 193 -24.53 -19.40 -5.17
CA GLY A 193 -25.46 -18.44 -5.76
C GLY A 193 -25.44 -17.05 -5.12
N THR A 194 -24.65 -16.82 -4.08
CA THR A 194 -24.47 -15.48 -3.48
C THR A 194 -23.68 -14.56 -4.42
N VAL A 195 -23.94 -13.25 -4.36
CA VAL A 195 -23.27 -12.28 -5.24
C VAL A 195 -21.82 -12.11 -4.80
N ARG A 196 -20.89 -12.38 -5.72
CA ARG A 196 -19.46 -12.15 -5.55
C ARG A 196 -19.05 -10.77 -6.04
N GLU A 197 -19.49 -10.37 -7.22
CA GLU A 197 -19.18 -9.08 -7.83
C GLU A 197 -20.39 -8.50 -8.53
N GLN A 198 -20.51 -7.18 -8.54
CA GLN A 198 -21.51 -6.46 -9.33
C GLN A 198 -20.95 -5.17 -9.89
N ALA A 199 -21.41 -4.79 -11.08
CA ALA A 199 -21.00 -3.56 -11.73
C ALA A 199 -22.05 -3.06 -12.72
N THR A 200 -22.03 -1.76 -13.02
CA THR A 200 -22.79 -1.20 -14.14
C THR A 200 -21.83 -0.76 -15.24
N VAL A 201 -22.14 -1.13 -16.47
CA VAL A 201 -21.36 -0.81 -17.67
C VAL A 201 -22.22 0.04 -18.59
N LYS A 202 -21.63 1.06 -19.21
CA LYS A 202 -22.26 1.88 -20.24
C LYS A 202 -21.29 2.05 -21.41
N LYS A 203 -21.68 1.54 -22.58
CA LYS A 203 -20.88 1.55 -23.81
C LYS A 203 -19.47 0.99 -23.59
N GLY A 204 -19.37 -0.17 -22.93
CA GLY A 204 -18.09 -0.85 -22.67
C GLY A 204 -17.23 -0.24 -21.55
N LYS A 205 -17.75 0.76 -20.82
CA LYS A 205 -17.02 1.43 -19.74
C LYS A 205 -17.77 1.30 -18.44
N LEU A 206 -17.06 0.97 -17.36
CA LEU A 206 -17.65 1.00 -16.02
C LEU A 206 -18.18 2.39 -15.68
N THR A 207 -19.35 2.41 -15.04
CA THR A 207 -19.98 3.63 -14.54
C THR A 207 -20.76 3.28 -13.28
N GLY A 208 -20.77 4.18 -12.29
CA GLY A 208 -21.42 3.90 -11.02
C GLY A 208 -20.59 3.00 -10.11
N ALA A 209 -21.24 2.37 -9.14
CA ALA A 209 -20.57 1.54 -8.15
C ALA A 209 -20.20 0.15 -8.71
N TYR A 210 -18.92 -0.19 -8.65
CA TYR A 210 -18.43 -1.56 -8.64
C TYR A 210 -18.38 -2.03 -7.19
N ARG A 211 -18.86 -3.25 -6.92
CA ARG A 211 -18.77 -3.87 -5.60
C ARG A 211 -18.31 -5.33 -5.72
N ARG A 212 -17.45 -5.74 -4.81
CA ARG A 212 -17.02 -7.13 -4.59
C ARG A 212 -17.32 -7.50 -3.14
N PHE A 213 -17.80 -8.70 -2.93
CA PHE A 213 -18.21 -9.22 -1.64
C PHE A 213 -17.42 -10.47 -1.30
N PHE A 214 -17.24 -10.73 -0.01
CA PHE A 214 -16.83 -12.03 0.51
C PHE A 214 -17.96 -13.07 0.35
N ASP A 215 -17.63 -14.34 0.54
CA ASP A 215 -18.59 -15.47 0.46
C ASP A 215 -19.70 -15.39 1.52
N ASP A 216 -19.45 -14.70 2.64
CA ASP A 216 -20.46 -14.40 3.66
C ASP A 216 -21.38 -13.21 3.30
N GLY A 217 -21.19 -12.61 2.12
CA GLY A 217 -21.97 -11.49 1.60
C GLY A 217 -21.51 -10.11 2.09
N THR A 218 -20.45 -10.01 2.90
CA THR A 218 -19.94 -8.71 3.34
C THR A 218 -19.15 -7.99 2.26
N LEU A 219 -19.29 -6.66 2.19
CA LEU A 219 -18.63 -5.84 1.17
C LEU A 219 -17.10 -5.87 1.41
N GLU A 220 -16.37 -6.43 0.46
CA GLU A 220 -14.90 -6.48 0.46
C GLU A 220 -14.33 -5.23 -0.22
N VAL A 221 -14.86 -4.88 -1.38
CA VAL A 221 -14.40 -3.73 -2.17
C VAL A 221 -15.62 -2.98 -2.69
N GLY A 222 -15.63 -1.67 -2.54
CA GLY A 222 -16.51 -0.81 -3.33
C GLY A 222 -15.73 0.35 -3.93
N VAL A 223 -15.91 0.57 -5.23
CA VAL A 223 -15.22 1.63 -6.00
C VAL A 223 -16.25 2.25 -6.92
N PHE A 224 -16.23 3.57 -7.03
CA PHE A 224 -17.09 4.26 -7.99
C PHE A 224 -16.32 4.54 -9.27
N TYR A 225 -16.97 4.31 -10.41
CA TYR A 225 -16.41 4.56 -11.73
C TYR A 225 -17.19 5.66 -12.45
N ALA A 226 -16.48 6.51 -13.17
CA ALA A 226 -17.03 7.49 -14.09
C ALA A 226 -16.35 7.31 -15.45
N ALA A 227 -17.12 6.87 -16.45
CA ALA A 227 -16.64 6.65 -17.82
C ALA A 227 -15.37 5.76 -17.92
N GLY A 228 -15.32 4.70 -17.11
CA GLY A 228 -14.24 3.72 -17.07
C GLY A 228 -13.12 4.06 -16.08
N GLU A 229 -13.09 5.28 -15.53
CA GLU A 229 -12.06 5.72 -14.59
C GLU A 229 -12.57 5.67 -13.15
N VAL A 230 -11.68 5.36 -12.20
CA VAL A 230 -12.02 5.42 -10.77
C VAL A 230 -12.32 6.86 -10.39
N SER A 231 -13.46 7.09 -9.73
CA SER A 231 -13.88 8.40 -9.25
C SER A 231 -13.62 8.51 -7.74
N SER A 232 -12.94 9.58 -7.33
CA SER A 232 -12.75 9.95 -5.93
C SER A 232 -13.90 10.78 -5.35
N ASP A 233 -14.90 11.13 -6.16
CA ASP A 233 -15.99 12.01 -5.77
C ASP A 233 -17.15 11.28 -5.07
N TYR A 234 -17.08 9.95 -4.99
CA TYR A 234 -18.11 9.12 -4.38
C TYR A 234 -17.51 8.13 -3.39
N TRP A 235 -18.26 7.83 -2.34
CA TRP A 235 -18.00 6.72 -1.43
C TRP A 235 -18.30 5.37 -2.10
N PRO A 236 -17.75 4.26 -1.59
CA PRO A 236 -18.09 2.89 -2.01
C PRO A 236 -19.60 2.60 -2.00
N SER A 237 -20.36 3.18 -1.07
CA SER A 237 -21.83 3.14 -1.05
C SER A 237 -22.49 3.76 -2.29
N GLY A 238 -21.80 4.67 -2.98
CA GLY A 238 -22.33 5.51 -4.05
C GLY A 238 -22.82 6.88 -3.57
N GLN A 239 -22.72 7.17 -2.28
CA GLN A 239 -22.97 8.51 -1.76
C GLN A 239 -21.90 9.50 -2.24
N VAL A 240 -22.26 10.77 -2.40
CA VAL A 240 -21.31 11.81 -2.80
C VAL A 240 -20.30 11.99 -1.67
N LYS A 241 -19.01 11.84 -1.98
CA LYS A 241 -17.89 12.10 -1.07
C LYS A 241 -17.38 13.52 -1.21
N HIS A 242 -17.39 14.06 -2.43
CA HIS A 242 -16.88 15.38 -2.73
C HIS A 242 -17.71 16.05 -3.83
N LYS A 243 -17.94 17.35 -3.68
CA LYS A 243 -18.68 18.16 -4.64
C LYS A 243 -18.04 19.54 -4.78
N THR A 244 -17.78 19.93 -6.02
CA THR A 244 -17.34 21.28 -6.37
C THR A 244 -18.49 22.09 -6.97
N GLN A 245 -18.66 23.33 -6.50
CA GLN A 245 -19.61 24.30 -7.02
C GLN A 245 -18.90 25.63 -7.33
N LYS A 246 -19.41 26.39 -8.31
CA LYS A 246 -18.96 27.76 -8.59
C LYS A 246 -20.08 28.74 -8.24
N LYS A 247 -19.77 29.77 -7.46
CA LYS A 247 -20.69 30.86 -7.10
C LYS A 247 -20.01 32.20 -7.36
N GLY A 248 -20.31 32.80 -8.51
CA GLY A 248 -19.58 33.99 -8.97
C GLY A 248 -18.09 33.67 -9.20
N THR A 249 -17.21 34.42 -8.55
CA THR A 249 -15.74 34.19 -8.60
C THR A 249 -15.26 33.17 -7.56
N LEU A 250 -16.15 32.64 -6.71
CA LEU A 250 -15.80 31.70 -5.65
C LEU A 250 -15.98 30.27 -6.13
N LYS A 251 -15.04 29.40 -5.73
CA LYS A 251 -15.14 27.95 -5.81
C LYS A 251 -15.44 27.41 -4.41
N ILE A 252 -16.49 26.61 -4.30
CA ILE A 252 -16.93 25.98 -3.06
C ILE A 252 -16.70 24.48 -3.23
N ASP A 253 -15.80 23.92 -2.45
CA ASP A 253 -15.59 22.48 -2.35
C ASP A 253 -16.17 21.98 -1.04
N GLU A 254 -17.01 20.95 -1.13
CA GLU A 254 -17.68 20.30 0.00
C GLU A 254 -17.32 18.83 0.02
N TRP A 255 -16.97 18.31 1.19
CA TRP A 255 -16.81 16.89 1.44
C TRP A 255 -17.89 16.42 2.40
N PHE A 256 -18.33 15.18 2.23
CA PHE A 256 -19.42 14.60 2.99
C PHE A 256 -18.97 13.28 3.60
N TYR A 257 -19.48 12.98 4.78
CA TYR A 257 -19.42 11.66 5.37
C TYR A 257 -20.18 10.65 4.49
N GLU A 258 -19.94 9.35 4.70
CA GLU A 258 -20.69 8.31 4.01
C GLU A 258 -22.17 8.25 4.44
N SER A 259 -22.56 8.90 5.55
CA SER A 259 -23.95 9.17 5.91
C SER A 259 -24.61 10.27 5.06
N GLY A 260 -23.81 11.05 4.33
CA GLY A 260 -24.26 12.22 3.56
C GLY A 260 -24.22 13.53 4.36
N ALA A 261 -23.85 13.48 5.65
CA ALA A 261 -23.62 14.68 6.45
C ALA A 261 -22.44 15.49 5.90
N VAL A 262 -22.52 16.83 5.95
CA VAL A 262 -21.41 17.69 5.54
C VAL A 262 -20.27 17.49 6.51
N GLN A 263 -19.10 17.15 5.99
CA GLN A 263 -17.89 16.93 6.77
C GLN A 263 -16.97 18.13 6.71
N LYS A 264 -16.80 18.74 5.53
CA LYS A 264 -15.88 19.85 5.34
C LYS A 264 -16.35 20.79 4.24
N ARG A 265 -16.09 22.08 4.42
CA ARG A 265 -16.41 23.13 3.45
C ARG A 265 -15.22 24.05 3.30
N TYR A 266 -14.82 24.25 2.05
CA TYR A 266 -13.65 25.01 1.65
C TYR A 266 -14.04 25.99 0.54
N VAL A 267 -13.94 27.29 0.81
CA VAL A 267 -14.31 28.34 -0.15
C VAL A 267 -13.06 29.07 -0.59
N THR A 268 -12.77 29.05 -1.89
CA THR A 268 -11.60 29.70 -2.47
C THR A 268 -12.00 30.76 -3.49
N ASP A 269 -11.17 31.80 -3.61
CA ASP A 269 -11.28 32.79 -4.66
C ASP A 269 -10.54 32.34 -5.94
N LYS A 270 -10.51 33.22 -6.95
CA LYS A 270 -9.85 32.96 -8.24
C LYS A 270 -8.33 32.76 -8.16
N THR A 271 -7.69 33.18 -7.07
CA THR A 271 -6.25 32.98 -6.82
C THR A 271 -5.96 31.66 -6.13
N GLY A 272 -7.00 30.98 -5.62
CA GLY A 272 -6.89 29.72 -4.88
C GLY A 272 -6.76 29.91 -3.37
N TYR A 273 -6.72 31.14 -2.86
CA TYR A 273 -6.71 31.42 -1.43
C TYR A 273 -8.10 31.28 -0.82
N THR A 274 -8.15 30.95 0.47
CA THR A 274 -9.41 30.82 1.21
C THR A 274 -10.12 32.15 1.33
N ALA A 275 -11.35 32.23 0.85
CA ALA A 275 -12.20 33.41 0.95
C ALA A 275 -13.06 33.41 2.22
N GLU A 276 -13.25 32.25 2.85
CA GLU A 276 -13.95 32.06 4.13
C GLU A 276 -13.10 31.16 5.05
N PRO A 277 -13.33 31.18 6.38
CA PRO A 277 -12.76 30.19 7.27
C PRO A 277 -13.06 28.76 6.79
N ILE A 278 -12.06 27.90 6.88
CA ILE A 278 -12.18 26.48 6.60
C ILE A 278 -12.96 25.87 7.75
N ARG A 279 -14.02 25.12 7.44
CA ARG A 279 -14.85 24.49 8.47
C ARG A 279 -14.90 22.99 8.27
N VAL A 280 -14.81 22.29 9.39
CA VAL A 280 -14.97 20.84 9.51
C VAL A 280 -16.06 20.60 10.55
N TRP A 281 -16.94 19.65 10.29
CA TRP A 281 -18.03 19.26 11.17
C TRP A 281 -17.87 17.81 11.59
N HIS A 282 -18.31 17.50 12.81
CA HIS A 282 -18.57 16.15 13.28
C HIS A 282 -19.73 15.54 12.47
N GLU A 283 -19.82 14.21 12.44
CA GLU A 283 -20.87 13.53 11.66
C GLU A 283 -22.29 13.85 12.17
N ASN A 284 -22.43 14.22 13.45
CA ASN A 284 -23.68 14.71 14.02
C ASN A 284 -24.07 16.14 13.57
N GLY A 285 -23.27 16.79 12.74
CA GLY A 285 -23.51 18.11 12.17
C GLY A 285 -23.02 19.28 13.02
N GLN A 286 -22.42 19.04 14.19
CA GLN A 286 -21.80 20.08 15.00
C GLN A 286 -20.41 20.45 14.46
N LEU A 287 -19.95 21.68 14.70
CA LEU A 287 -18.66 22.15 14.19
C LEU A 287 -17.53 21.45 14.95
N ALA A 288 -16.58 20.83 14.24
CA ALA A 288 -15.42 20.15 14.82
C ALA A 288 -14.18 21.06 14.82
N GLU A 289 -13.94 21.77 13.70
CA GLU A 289 -12.81 22.69 13.56
C GLU A 289 -13.18 23.88 12.66
N GLU A 290 -12.64 25.05 13.00
CA GLU A 290 -12.62 26.23 12.17
C GLU A 290 -11.18 26.77 12.09
N MET A 291 -10.66 26.90 10.87
CA MET A 291 -9.33 27.44 10.62
C MET A 291 -9.39 28.66 9.72
N VAL A 292 -8.82 29.77 10.17
CA VAL A 292 -8.67 31.00 9.40
C VAL A 292 -7.27 31.04 8.83
N LYS A 293 -7.17 31.31 7.53
CA LYS A 293 -5.90 31.54 6.83
C LYS A 293 -5.93 32.90 6.16
N HIS A 294 -4.79 33.55 6.11
CA HIS A 294 -4.53 34.69 5.24
C HIS A 294 -3.57 34.22 4.15
N GLU A 295 -4.03 34.23 2.90
CA GLU A 295 -3.37 33.52 1.80
C GLU A 295 -3.17 32.03 2.15
N SER A 296 -1.92 31.58 2.32
CA SER A 296 -1.58 30.23 2.76
C SER A 296 -1.22 30.15 4.26
N ALA A 297 -0.99 31.29 4.91
CA ALA A 297 -0.53 31.35 6.29
C ALA A 297 -1.69 31.12 7.28
N PRO A 298 -1.52 30.22 8.27
CA PRO A 298 -2.52 30.04 9.31
C PRO A 298 -2.57 31.27 10.22
N VAL A 299 -3.78 31.68 10.60
CA VAL A 299 -4.03 32.84 11.48
C VAL A 299 -4.60 32.37 12.82
N SER A 300 -5.66 31.57 12.78
CA SER A 300 -6.28 31.01 13.99
C SER A 300 -6.90 29.64 13.73
N ARG A 301 -7.01 28.86 14.80
CA ARG A 301 -7.67 27.57 14.84
C ARG A 301 -8.58 27.51 16.07
N LYS A 302 -9.79 27.01 15.88
CA LYS A 302 -10.73 26.67 16.96
C LYS A 302 -11.23 25.24 16.74
N GLN A 303 -11.34 24.48 17.82
CA GLN A 303 -11.86 23.12 17.80
C GLN A 303 -12.90 22.92 18.90
N TRP A 304 -13.81 21.97 18.67
CA TRP A 304 -14.89 21.63 19.58
C TRP A 304 -15.05 20.11 19.69
N PHE A 305 -15.58 19.65 20.82
CA PHE A 305 -16.00 18.26 21.02
C PHE A 305 -17.30 17.95 20.27
N GLU A 306 -17.67 16.68 20.20
CA GLU A 306 -18.91 16.24 19.52
C GLU A 306 -20.20 16.80 20.12
N ASP A 307 -20.18 17.27 21.37
CA ASP A 307 -21.31 17.93 22.03
C ASP A 307 -21.32 19.46 21.82
N GLY A 308 -20.29 19.99 21.15
CA GLY A 308 -20.18 21.39 20.75
C GLY A 308 -19.49 22.25 21.81
N SER A 309 -19.05 21.66 22.91
CA SER A 309 -18.21 22.32 23.90
C SER A 309 -16.82 22.63 23.33
N PRO A 310 -16.17 23.73 23.77
CA PRO A 310 -14.88 24.13 23.22
C PRO A 310 -13.76 23.14 23.62
N ARG A 311 -12.85 22.88 22.68
CA ARG A 311 -11.71 21.96 22.86
C ARG A 311 -10.36 22.63 22.70
N LEU A 312 -10.23 23.53 21.73
CA LEU A 312 -9.02 24.31 21.50
C LEU A 312 -9.38 25.69 20.96
N GLU A 313 -8.69 26.71 21.44
CA GLU A 313 -8.61 28.01 20.81
C GLU A 313 -7.14 28.42 20.71
N ALA A 314 -6.67 28.65 19.50
CA ALA A 314 -5.29 28.98 19.23
C ALA A 314 -5.14 29.99 18.09
N THR A 315 -4.03 30.73 18.12
CA THR A 315 -3.55 31.54 17.01
C THR A 315 -2.21 31.02 16.51
N TYR A 316 -1.68 31.65 15.47
CA TYR A 316 -0.37 31.30 14.94
C TYR A 316 0.54 32.51 14.92
N LYS A 317 1.80 32.29 15.29
CA LYS A 317 2.85 33.31 15.24
C LYS A 317 3.98 32.81 14.36
N TYR A 318 4.33 33.59 13.34
CA TYR A 318 5.49 33.29 12.50
C TYR A 318 6.78 33.51 13.29
N HIS A 319 7.63 32.49 13.35
CA HIS A 319 8.90 32.53 14.03
C HIS A 319 10.06 32.51 13.03
N LYS A 320 10.78 33.63 12.92
CA LYS A 320 11.81 33.83 11.88
C LYS A 320 12.97 32.84 11.99
N SER A 321 13.38 32.47 13.20
CA SER A 321 14.56 31.59 13.38
C SER A 321 14.31 30.14 12.98
N THR A 322 13.05 29.70 13.00
CA THR A 322 12.62 28.35 12.61
C THR A 322 11.92 28.35 11.26
N MET A 323 11.70 29.53 10.66
CA MET A 323 10.96 29.74 9.42
C MET A 323 9.58 29.03 9.39
N CYS A 324 8.92 28.91 10.54
CA CYS A 324 7.65 28.22 10.68
C CYS A 324 6.63 29.01 11.50
N HIS A 325 5.34 28.72 11.31
CA HIS A 325 4.26 29.25 12.15
C HIS A 325 4.11 28.35 13.38
N GLN A 326 4.41 28.89 14.56
CA GLN A 326 4.18 28.20 15.83
C GLN A 326 2.75 28.45 16.29
N ILE A 327 2.11 27.41 16.82
CA ILE A 327 0.81 27.52 17.46
C ILE A 327 0.96 28.28 18.78
N VAL A 328 0.02 29.18 19.05
CA VAL A 328 -0.11 29.94 20.30
C VAL A 328 -1.42 29.50 20.93
N VAL A 329 -1.34 28.61 21.93
CA VAL A 329 -2.51 28.02 22.59
C VAL A 329 -3.12 29.04 23.54
N LEU A 330 -4.32 29.53 23.25
CA LEU A 330 -5.01 30.50 24.12
C LEU A 330 -5.85 29.79 25.17
N ASN A 331 -6.65 28.80 24.75
CA ASN A 331 -7.45 27.99 25.65
C ASN A 331 -7.46 26.53 25.17
N ALA A 332 -7.45 25.58 26.09
CA ALA A 332 -7.52 24.15 25.77
C ALA A 332 -8.24 23.39 26.89
N TRP A 333 -8.92 22.31 26.51
CA TRP A 333 -9.68 21.43 27.39
C TRP A 333 -9.24 19.98 27.17
N ASP A 334 -9.17 19.20 28.24
CA ASP A 334 -8.86 17.76 28.16
C ASP A 334 -10.08 16.93 27.74
N LYS A 335 -9.88 15.62 27.57
CA LYS A 335 -10.94 14.66 27.20
C LYS A 335 -12.13 14.62 28.16
N ASP A 336 -11.95 15.04 29.41
CA ASP A 336 -13.00 15.13 30.43
C ASP A 336 -13.65 16.53 30.42
N GLN A 337 -13.39 17.32 29.37
CA GLN A 337 -13.83 18.69 29.15
C GLN A 337 -13.43 19.66 30.25
N LYS A 338 -12.36 19.35 31.00
CA LYS A 338 -11.80 20.26 31.99
C LYS A 338 -10.83 21.21 31.30
N GLN A 339 -10.99 22.51 31.55
CA GLN A 339 -10.08 23.51 31.00
C GLN A 339 -8.68 23.35 31.62
N ILE A 340 -7.68 23.04 30.78
CA ILE A 340 -6.28 22.80 31.16
C ILE A 340 -5.35 23.97 30.79
N VAL A 341 -5.74 24.77 29.81
CA VAL A 341 -5.07 26.04 29.46
C VAL A 341 -6.11 27.16 29.44
N LYS A 342 -5.80 28.26 30.13
CA LYS A 342 -6.65 29.46 30.18
C LYS A 342 -5.82 30.69 29.87
N SER A 343 -6.21 31.43 28.84
CA SER A 343 -5.53 32.66 28.41
C SER A 343 -4.01 32.50 28.23
N GLY A 344 -3.58 31.38 27.64
CA GLY A 344 -2.18 31.09 27.35
C GLY A 344 -1.35 30.59 28.53
N VAL A 345 -1.98 30.22 29.65
CA VAL A 345 -1.29 29.66 30.83
C VAL A 345 -1.93 28.34 31.24
N GLY A 346 -1.12 27.31 31.44
CA GLY A 346 -1.57 26.00 31.89
C GLY A 346 -0.64 24.87 31.48
N GLU A 347 -1.14 23.64 31.54
CA GLU A 347 -0.45 22.44 31.05
C GLU A 347 -1.21 21.93 29.82
N PHE A 348 -0.63 22.08 28.64
CA PHE A 348 -1.22 21.60 27.41
C PHE A 348 -0.90 20.13 27.21
N CYS A 349 -1.90 19.37 26.78
CA CYS A 349 -1.78 17.99 26.35
C CYS A 349 -2.56 17.87 25.05
N ASP A 350 -1.91 17.49 23.95
CA ASP A 350 -2.67 17.06 22.79
C ASP A 350 -3.18 15.62 23.03
N ASP A 351 -4.31 15.30 22.41
CA ASP A 351 -4.98 14.00 22.51
C ASP A 351 -4.73 13.14 21.26
N GLY A 352 -3.72 13.54 20.47
CA GLY A 352 -3.33 12.85 19.25
C GLY A 352 -4.41 12.84 18.18
N ILE A 353 -5.31 13.82 18.13
CA ILE A 353 -6.30 13.93 17.06
C ILE A 353 -5.99 15.17 16.23
N SER A 354 -5.75 14.96 14.94
CA SER A 354 -5.59 16.04 13.96
C SER A 354 -6.52 15.87 12.78
N TYR A 355 -6.92 16.98 12.16
CA TYR A 355 -7.72 16.96 10.94
C TYR A 355 -6.82 17.24 9.74
N ASP A 356 -6.46 16.22 8.93
CA ASP A 356 -5.72 16.46 7.69
C ASP A 356 -6.65 17.08 6.65
N THR A 357 -6.34 18.32 6.30
CA THR A 357 -7.09 19.07 5.31
C THR A 357 -6.95 18.53 3.88
N LYS A 358 -6.04 17.60 3.60
CA LYS A 358 -5.73 17.14 2.23
C LYS A 358 -6.34 15.78 1.89
N TYR A 359 -6.27 14.78 2.76
CA TYR A 359 -6.69 13.41 2.40
C TYR A 359 -7.47 12.63 3.47
N GLU A 360 -7.30 12.91 4.76
CA GLU A 360 -7.91 12.12 5.86
C GLU A 360 -8.42 13.03 6.99
N LEU A 361 -9.73 13.03 7.21
CA LEU A 361 -10.36 14.15 7.91
C LEU A 361 -10.19 14.08 9.41
N GLU A 362 -10.07 12.90 10.03
CA GLU A 362 -9.58 12.78 11.40
C GLU A 362 -8.50 11.72 11.42
N ARG A 363 -7.32 12.08 11.92
CA ARG A 363 -6.17 11.20 12.04
C ARG A 363 -5.80 11.12 13.50
N GLN A 364 -5.65 9.88 13.95
CA GLN A 364 -4.94 9.65 15.19
C GLN A 364 -3.44 9.85 14.93
N ASP A 365 -2.90 10.95 15.41
CA ASP A 365 -1.48 11.23 15.41
C ASP A 365 -0.79 10.25 16.34
N MET A 366 0.20 9.56 15.78
CA MET A 366 1.07 8.67 16.57
C MET A 366 1.86 9.46 17.63
N TRP A 367 2.07 10.75 17.38
CA TRP A 367 2.85 11.63 18.23
C TRP A 367 1.93 12.43 19.14
N THR A 368 2.18 12.34 20.45
CA THR A 368 1.48 13.16 21.43
C THR A 368 2.45 13.92 22.33
N HIS A 369 2.02 15.07 22.84
CA HIS A 369 2.85 15.97 23.62
C HIS A 369 2.13 16.46 24.88
N ARG A 370 2.92 16.66 25.93
CA ARG A 370 2.50 17.31 27.17
C ARG A 370 3.54 18.33 27.58
N TYR A 371 3.10 19.56 27.83
CA TYR A 371 4.01 20.62 28.24
C TYR A 371 3.32 21.79 28.93
N PRO A 372 4.00 22.45 29.88
CA PRO A 372 3.58 23.75 30.39
C PRO A 372 3.61 24.82 29.29
N VAL A 373 2.61 25.70 29.34
CA VAL A 373 2.42 26.80 28.39
C VAL A 373 2.44 28.13 29.15
N LYS A 374 3.15 29.11 28.59
CA LYS A 374 3.19 30.50 29.03
C LYS A 374 3.05 31.43 27.82
N ASP A 375 2.14 32.40 27.91
CA ASP A 375 1.78 33.29 26.80
C ASP A 375 1.38 32.51 25.52
N GLY A 376 0.80 31.33 25.71
CA GLY A 376 0.40 30.40 24.66
C GLY A 376 1.53 29.60 24.01
N LEU A 377 2.78 29.77 24.45
CA LEU A 377 3.96 29.09 23.92
C LEU A 377 4.51 28.03 24.91
N PRO A 378 5.12 26.95 24.43
CA PRO A 378 5.82 25.98 25.29
C PRO A 378 6.83 26.65 26.23
N HIS A 379 6.77 26.39 27.54
CA HIS A 379 7.66 26.99 28.54
C HIS A 379 7.90 26.04 29.71
N GLY A 380 8.97 25.24 29.63
CA GLY A 380 9.35 24.20 30.56
C GLY A 380 9.64 22.88 29.84
N LYS A 381 9.49 21.75 30.54
CA LYS A 381 9.73 20.43 29.96
C LYS A 381 8.55 20.00 29.10
N MET A 382 8.82 19.72 27.83
CA MET A 382 7.92 19.04 26.93
C MET A 382 8.26 17.56 26.86
N THR A 383 7.28 16.72 27.17
CA THR A 383 7.38 15.27 27.00
C THR A 383 6.63 14.88 25.73
N THR A 384 7.27 14.04 24.93
CA THR A 384 6.74 13.54 23.65
C THR A 384 6.62 12.03 23.72
N TRP A 385 5.48 11.50 23.30
CA TRP A 385 5.27 10.06 23.14
C TRP A 385 5.00 9.72 21.67
N CYS A 386 5.46 8.55 21.25
CA CYS A 386 5.11 7.95 19.96
C CYS A 386 4.34 6.65 20.26
N GLU A 387 3.09 6.56 19.81
CA GLU A 387 2.19 5.43 20.06
C GLU A 387 2.06 5.07 21.56
N GLY A 388 2.16 6.07 22.43
CA GLY A 388 2.11 5.92 23.89
C GLY A 388 3.44 5.60 24.57
N GLU A 389 4.50 5.31 23.81
CA GLU A 389 5.85 5.10 24.34
C GLU A 389 6.63 6.40 24.46
N LEU A 390 7.38 6.57 25.55
CA LEU A 390 8.18 7.76 25.77
C LEU A 390 9.25 7.90 24.68
N TRP A 391 9.19 8.96 23.89
CA TRP A 391 10.14 9.22 22.83
C TRP A 391 11.20 10.24 23.23
N SER A 392 10.78 11.38 23.79
CA SER A 392 11.72 12.43 24.18
C SER A 392 11.20 13.34 25.28
N VAL A 393 12.14 13.99 25.97
CA VAL A 393 11.88 15.10 26.87
C VAL A 393 12.79 16.25 26.48
N ALA A 394 12.23 17.42 26.22
CA ALA A 394 12.98 18.61 25.79
C ALA A 394 12.61 19.85 26.60
N ASP A 395 13.61 20.65 26.97
CA ASP A 395 13.41 21.93 27.64
C ASP A 395 13.08 23.06 26.64
N TYR A 396 12.03 23.82 26.94
CA TYR A 396 11.59 24.98 26.18
C TYR A 396 11.54 26.24 27.03
N GLU A 397 11.88 27.36 26.43
CA GLU A 397 11.67 28.69 26.97
C GLU A 397 10.98 29.56 25.92
N ASN A 398 9.73 29.94 26.19
CA ASN A 398 8.91 30.82 25.34
C ASN A 398 8.82 30.33 23.89
N GLY A 399 8.57 29.03 23.71
CA GLY A 399 8.41 28.37 22.41
C GLY A 399 9.71 28.01 21.69
N ILE A 400 10.86 28.27 22.31
CA ILE A 400 12.19 27.97 21.75
C ILE A 400 12.87 26.91 22.61
N ARG A 401 13.43 25.87 22.00
CA ARG A 401 14.23 24.86 22.72
C ARG A 401 15.41 25.52 23.43
N ASN A 402 15.51 25.38 24.75
CA ASN A 402 16.56 25.98 25.56
C ASN A 402 16.79 25.13 26.81
N GLY A 403 17.93 24.44 26.90
CA GLY A 403 18.21 23.43 27.92
C GLY A 403 18.56 22.08 27.29
N MET A 404 18.13 20.96 27.86
CA MET A 404 18.46 19.62 27.35
C MET A 404 17.28 19.01 26.59
N GLU A 405 17.59 18.32 25.49
CA GLU A 405 16.73 17.31 24.87
C GLU A 405 17.32 15.93 25.15
N ILE A 406 16.50 15.03 25.67
CA ILE A 406 16.83 13.63 25.94
C ILE A 406 15.91 12.79 25.08
N ASN A 407 16.48 11.98 24.19
CA ASN A 407 15.77 11.01 23.37
C ASN A 407 15.90 9.62 23.98
N TYR A 408 14.87 8.80 23.86
CA TYR A 408 14.82 7.45 24.43
C TYR A 408 14.72 6.41 23.33
N TYR A 409 15.27 5.23 23.59
CA TYR A 409 14.93 4.02 22.85
C TYR A 409 13.57 3.49 23.34
N ASP A 410 12.92 2.68 22.51
CA ASP A 410 11.73 1.86 22.84
C ASP A 410 11.87 1.07 24.17
N ASN A 411 13.07 0.64 24.53
CA ASN A 411 13.35 -0.06 25.78
C ASN A 411 13.49 0.86 27.01
N GLY A 412 13.27 2.17 26.83
CA GLY A 412 13.32 3.20 27.86
C GLY A 412 14.73 3.71 28.22
N ARG A 413 15.80 3.19 27.60
CA ARG A 413 17.15 3.72 27.79
C ARG A 413 17.33 5.03 27.03
N ILE A 414 18.21 5.89 27.55
CA ILE A 414 18.59 7.13 26.85
C ILE A 414 19.30 6.74 25.55
N ARG A 415 18.79 7.23 24.42
CA ARG A 415 19.38 7.12 23.09
C ARG A 415 20.39 8.23 22.84
N SER A 416 20.00 9.46 23.17
CA SER A 416 20.90 10.59 23.08
C SER A 416 20.50 11.73 24.01
N ASP A 417 21.48 12.57 24.32
CA ASP A 417 21.25 13.89 24.90
C ASP A 417 21.86 14.97 24.01
N VAL A 418 21.12 16.08 23.87
CA VAL A 418 21.49 17.22 23.03
C VAL A 418 21.25 18.50 23.82
N PRO A 419 22.29 19.32 24.12
CA PRO A 419 22.10 20.63 24.71
C PRO A 419 21.62 21.62 23.63
N TYR A 420 20.67 22.47 23.98
CA TYR A 420 20.16 23.55 23.15
C TYR A 420 20.36 24.90 23.84
N THR A 421 20.82 25.88 23.06
CA THR A 421 20.86 27.28 23.49
C THR A 421 20.11 28.12 22.47
N ASN A 422 18.99 28.73 22.88
CA ASN A 422 18.15 29.57 22.01
C ASN A 422 17.79 28.91 20.67
N GLY A 423 17.38 27.64 20.73
CA GLY A 423 16.93 26.85 19.59
C GLY A 423 18.05 26.23 18.75
N LYS A 424 19.32 26.51 19.06
CA LYS A 424 20.47 25.92 18.38
C LYS A 424 20.95 24.68 19.11
N ALA A 425 20.98 23.56 18.41
CA ALA A 425 21.52 22.31 18.92
C ALA A 425 23.05 22.40 19.09
N GLY A 426 23.55 21.91 20.21
CA GLY A 426 24.95 21.65 20.47
C GLY A 426 25.35 20.25 20.02
N ARG A 427 26.44 19.73 20.60
CA ARG A 427 26.94 18.40 20.27
C ARG A 427 26.03 17.32 20.86
N GLU A 428 25.46 16.49 19.99
CA GLU A 428 24.75 15.29 20.41
C GLU A 428 25.70 14.26 21.02
N LYS A 429 25.30 13.69 22.15
CA LYS A 429 25.94 12.53 22.75
C LYS A 429 24.99 11.34 22.65
N LYS A 430 25.41 10.31 21.91
CA LYS A 430 24.64 9.07 21.72
C LYS A 430 25.09 8.00 22.72
N TYR A 431 24.15 7.17 23.13
CA TYR A 431 24.36 6.05 24.06
C TYR A 431 23.85 4.75 23.43
N PRO A 432 24.44 3.60 23.77
CA PRO A 432 23.99 2.33 23.24
C PRO A 432 22.63 1.92 23.83
N LYS A 433 21.82 1.24 23.02
CA LYS A 433 20.55 0.62 23.43
C LYS A 433 20.80 -0.58 24.35
N PHE A 434 21.91 -1.29 24.13
CA PHE A 434 22.28 -2.51 24.84
C PHE A 434 23.71 -2.42 25.39
N ASP A 435 23.96 -2.96 26.58
CA ASP A 435 25.31 -3.12 27.14
C ASP A 435 26.00 -4.33 26.52
N LYS A 436 25.23 -5.42 26.34
CA LYS A 436 25.64 -6.69 25.76
C LYS A 436 24.54 -7.17 24.80
N PRO A 437 24.48 -6.62 23.57
CA PRO A 437 23.50 -7.08 22.60
C PRO A 437 23.69 -8.56 22.32
N ARG A 438 22.59 -9.30 22.19
CA ARG A 438 22.56 -10.67 21.65
C ARG A 438 21.59 -10.73 20.48
N PRO A 439 21.93 -11.42 19.39
CA PRO A 439 21.00 -11.60 18.28
C PRO A 439 19.80 -12.45 18.72
N ILE A 440 18.62 -12.08 18.25
CA ILE A 440 17.37 -12.78 18.49
C ILE A 440 16.50 -12.78 17.24
N VAL A 441 15.63 -13.79 17.17
CA VAL A 441 14.49 -13.78 16.29
C VAL A 441 13.24 -13.65 17.14
N ARG A 442 12.46 -12.58 16.92
CA ARG A 442 11.24 -12.27 17.66
C ARG A 442 10.02 -12.43 16.78
N LEU A 443 8.96 -12.98 17.36
CA LEU A 443 7.70 -13.17 16.67
C LEU A 443 6.68 -12.12 17.13
N THR A 444 6.21 -11.27 16.22
CA THR A 444 5.10 -10.34 16.45
C THR A 444 3.85 -10.84 15.74
N ILE A 445 2.72 -10.88 16.44
CA ILE A 445 1.43 -11.35 15.92
C ILE A 445 0.40 -10.26 16.13
N ARG A 446 -0.27 -9.81 15.06
CA ARG A 446 -1.31 -8.79 15.11
C ARG A 446 -2.59 -9.25 14.43
N ALA A 447 -3.69 -9.08 15.15
CA ALA A 447 -5.06 -9.21 14.66
C ALA A 447 -5.92 -8.26 15.50
N ASP A 448 -6.06 -7.02 15.02
CA ASP A 448 -6.72 -5.94 15.73
C ASP A 448 -7.60 -5.12 14.77
N GLU A 449 -8.43 -4.26 15.34
CA GLU A 449 -9.40 -3.43 14.60
C GLU A 449 -8.72 -2.50 13.60
N GLN A 450 -7.60 -1.89 13.99
CA GLN A 450 -6.86 -0.98 13.13
C GLN A 450 -6.34 -1.71 11.89
N LEU A 451 -5.80 -2.91 12.07
CA LEU A 451 -5.28 -3.74 11.00
C LEU A 451 -6.40 -4.21 10.05
N TYR A 452 -7.51 -4.72 10.59
CA TYR A 452 -8.65 -5.16 9.76
C TYR A 452 -9.31 -4.01 9.01
N SER A 453 -9.41 -2.84 9.64
CA SER A 453 -9.91 -1.62 9.00
C SER A 453 -8.99 -1.20 7.83
N ARG A 454 -7.67 -1.25 8.01
CA ARG A 454 -6.69 -1.00 6.92
C ARG A 454 -6.84 -1.99 5.78
N TRP A 455 -7.09 -3.26 6.08
CA TRP A 455 -7.37 -4.29 5.08
C TRP A 455 -8.75 -4.16 4.43
N LYS A 456 -9.62 -3.28 4.94
CA LYS A 456 -11.04 -3.19 4.55
C LYS A 456 -11.75 -4.53 4.70
N HIS A 457 -11.36 -5.30 5.71
CA HIS A 457 -11.98 -6.57 6.06
C HIS A 457 -13.13 -6.35 7.03
N ARG A 458 -14.07 -7.29 7.04
CA ARG A 458 -15.11 -7.34 8.06
C ARG A 458 -14.46 -7.46 9.44
N LEU A 459 -14.83 -6.57 10.36
CA LEU A 459 -14.35 -6.61 11.74
C LEU A 459 -14.98 -7.80 12.49
N PRO A 460 -14.18 -8.73 13.04
CA PRO A 460 -14.66 -9.72 14.00
C PRO A 460 -15.10 -9.04 15.30
N ASP A 461 -16.13 -9.60 15.96
CA ASP A 461 -16.47 -9.20 17.33
C ASP A 461 -15.41 -9.69 18.34
N GLU A 462 -14.75 -10.81 18.02
CA GLU A 462 -13.56 -11.30 18.72
C GLU A 462 -12.45 -11.63 17.70
N TYR A 463 -11.29 -11.00 17.84
CA TYR A 463 -10.14 -11.27 16.98
C TYR A 463 -9.45 -12.59 17.35
N PRO A 464 -8.81 -13.27 16.38
CA PRO A 464 -8.00 -14.44 16.68
C PRO A 464 -6.80 -14.06 17.55
N SER A 465 -6.53 -14.83 18.60
CA SER A 465 -5.43 -14.56 19.54
C SER A 465 -4.52 -15.78 19.70
N PRO A 466 -3.19 -15.64 19.68
CA PRO A 466 -2.29 -16.78 19.76
C PRO A 466 -2.35 -17.46 21.14
N LYS A 467 -2.24 -18.79 21.15
CA LYS A 467 -2.23 -19.63 22.37
C LYS A 467 -0.86 -20.17 22.72
N ASN A 468 0.04 -20.29 21.73
CA ASN A 468 1.34 -20.94 21.88
C ASN A 468 2.50 -20.13 21.27
N GLN A 469 2.35 -18.80 21.11
CA GLN A 469 3.37 -17.92 20.52
C GLN A 469 4.75 -18.14 21.15
N ALA A 470 4.87 -18.04 22.47
CA ALA A 470 6.15 -18.23 23.18
C ALA A 470 6.78 -19.62 22.96
N LYS A 471 5.98 -20.65 22.63
CA LYS A 471 6.50 -21.99 22.30
C LYS A 471 6.99 -22.05 20.85
N VAL A 472 6.31 -21.36 19.94
CA VAL A 472 6.71 -21.28 18.52
C VAL A 472 7.95 -20.41 18.36
N GLU A 473 8.00 -19.27 19.05
CA GLU A 473 9.14 -18.35 19.01
C GLU A 473 10.45 -19.01 19.47
N LYS A 474 10.39 -19.93 20.44
CA LYS A 474 11.55 -20.74 20.87
C LYS A 474 12.09 -21.71 19.82
N GLN A 475 11.34 -21.97 18.76
CA GLN A 475 11.79 -22.82 17.64
C GLN A 475 12.50 -21.99 16.57
N LEU A 476 12.41 -20.66 16.62
CA LEU A 476 13.07 -19.77 15.67
C LEU A 476 14.57 -19.71 16.01
N THR A 477 15.39 -19.93 14.99
CA THR A 477 16.85 -19.92 15.10
C THR A 477 17.40 -18.61 14.57
N VAL A 478 18.46 -18.11 15.22
CA VAL A 478 19.23 -16.97 14.73
C VAL A 478 19.90 -17.36 13.40
N PRO A 479 19.63 -16.66 12.29
CA PRO A 479 20.24 -16.95 11.00
C PRO A 479 21.67 -16.41 10.91
N ASP A 480 22.44 -16.95 9.97
CA ASP A 480 23.86 -16.63 9.80
C ASP A 480 24.11 -15.14 9.51
N PHE A 481 23.26 -14.49 8.70
CA PHE A 481 23.41 -13.07 8.41
C PHE A 481 23.33 -12.20 9.67
N LEU A 482 22.43 -12.52 10.60
CA LEU A 482 22.25 -11.75 11.84
C LEU A 482 23.45 -11.95 12.77
N GLN A 483 24.01 -13.16 12.77
CA GLN A 483 25.25 -13.48 13.46
C GLN A 483 26.46 -12.73 12.85
N GLU A 484 26.55 -12.61 11.53
CA GLU A 484 27.60 -11.84 10.86
C GLU A 484 27.51 -10.34 11.22
N ILE A 485 26.31 -9.77 11.24
CA ILE A 485 26.07 -8.39 11.65
C ILE A 485 26.51 -8.17 13.11
N TYR A 486 26.17 -9.10 13.99
CA TYR A 486 26.63 -9.07 15.38
C TYR A 486 28.16 -9.03 15.48
N GLU A 487 28.85 -9.91 14.74
CA GLU A 487 30.32 -10.00 14.73
C GLU A 487 30.97 -8.75 14.13
N LYS A 488 30.37 -8.15 13.10
CA LYS A 488 30.80 -6.84 12.55
C LYS A 488 30.70 -5.74 13.60
N ASN A 489 29.64 -5.72 14.40
CA ASN A 489 29.49 -4.74 15.48
C ASN A 489 30.56 -4.93 16.56
N LEU A 490 30.82 -6.17 16.99
CA LEU A 490 31.89 -6.48 17.95
C LEU A 490 33.28 -6.07 17.43
N ALA A 491 33.51 -6.19 16.12
CA ALA A 491 34.76 -5.82 15.47
C ALA A 491 34.88 -4.32 15.13
N GLY A 492 33.84 -3.51 15.37
CA GLY A 492 33.82 -2.09 14.98
C GLY A 492 33.79 -1.87 13.45
N ARG A 493 33.31 -2.86 12.68
CA ARG A 493 33.25 -2.86 11.20
C ARG A 493 31.84 -2.74 10.64
N ALA A 494 30.82 -2.69 11.49
CA ALA A 494 29.42 -2.58 11.07
C ALA A 494 29.16 -1.25 10.36
N LYS A 495 28.33 -1.30 9.32
CA LYS A 495 27.77 -0.10 8.70
C LYS A 495 26.79 0.59 9.66
N SER A 496 26.42 1.83 9.35
CA SER A 496 25.52 2.62 10.22
C SER A 496 24.12 1.99 10.36
N ASP A 497 23.61 1.40 9.27
CA ASP A 497 22.34 0.67 9.19
C ASP A 497 22.40 -0.73 9.78
N GLU A 498 23.60 -1.27 10.01
CA GLU A 498 23.85 -2.55 10.68
C GLU A 498 24.04 -2.40 12.21
N SER A 499 23.74 -1.23 12.78
CA SER A 499 23.96 -0.99 14.21
C SER A 499 23.07 -1.89 15.07
N THR A 500 23.67 -2.59 16.05
CA THR A 500 22.93 -3.36 17.07
C THR A 500 21.89 -2.55 17.86
N ASN A 501 21.94 -1.21 17.83
CA ASN A 501 20.95 -0.36 18.48
C ASN A 501 19.66 -0.17 17.67
N GLU A 502 19.74 -0.31 16.35
CA GLU A 502 18.66 0.10 15.43
C GLU A 502 18.31 -1.00 14.41
N PHE A 503 19.13 -2.04 14.28
CA PHE A 503 18.90 -3.13 13.34
C PHE A 503 17.66 -3.95 13.72
N ASP A 504 16.67 -3.95 12.82
CA ASP A 504 15.50 -4.81 12.83
C ASP A 504 15.13 -5.09 11.38
N ASP A 505 15.52 -6.27 10.89
CA ASP A 505 15.12 -6.76 9.57
C ASP A 505 14.04 -7.83 9.72
N SER A 506 12.99 -7.80 8.91
CA SER A 506 11.83 -8.65 9.18
C SER A 506 11.17 -9.23 7.93
N ILE A 507 10.55 -10.39 8.14
CA ILE A 507 9.69 -11.04 7.15
C ILE A 507 8.25 -10.93 7.62
N GLY A 508 7.41 -10.35 6.77
CA GLY A 508 5.98 -10.24 6.96
C GLY A 508 5.24 -11.39 6.31
N TYR A 509 4.31 -11.97 7.07
CA TYR A 509 3.40 -13.03 6.63
C TYR A 509 1.95 -12.62 6.86
N LEU A 510 1.11 -12.91 5.88
CA LEU A 510 -0.33 -12.94 6.04
C LEU A 510 -0.76 -14.38 6.26
N VAL A 511 -1.31 -14.66 7.43
CA VAL A 511 -1.64 -16.01 7.87
C VAL A 511 -3.15 -16.17 8.00
N TRP A 512 -3.68 -17.26 7.48
CA TRP A 512 -5.07 -17.63 7.66
C TRP A 512 -5.24 -18.64 8.79
N VAL A 513 -6.17 -18.33 9.67
CA VAL A 513 -6.53 -19.13 10.84
C VAL A 513 -7.96 -19.62 10.65
N ASN A 514 -8.15 -20.94 10.59
CA ASN A 514 -9.47 -21.53 10.44
C ASN A 514 -10.31 -21.47 11.73
N GLU A 515 -11.55 -21.96 11.64
CA GLU A 515 -12.52 -21.99 12.74
C GLU A 515 -12.09 -22.87 13.92
N ASN A 516 -11.11 -23.75 13.74
CA ASN A 516 -10.52 -24.54 14.83
C ASN A 516 -9.40 -23.80 15.55
N GLY A 517 -8.92 -22.70 14.98
CA GLY A 517 -7.76 -21.95 15.46
C GLY A 517 -6.44 -22.50 14.93
N ASP A 518 -6.46 -23.27 13.84
CA ASP A 518 -5.26 -23.79 13.19
C ASP A 518 -4.87 -22.88 12.02
N VAL A 519 -3.56 -22.75 11.79
CA VAL A 519 -3.04 -22.10 10.58
C VAL A 519 -3.23 -23.06 9.41
N ASP A 520 -4.01 -22.66 8.42
CA ASP A 520 -4.29 -23.46 7.23
C ASP A 520 -3.65 -22.92 5.95
N ASP A 521 -3.24 -21.65 5.96
CA ASP A 521 -2.62 -20.99 4.81
C ASP A 521 -1.69 -19.85 5.25
N ILE A 522 -0.62 -19.61 4.49
CA ILE A 522 0.43 -18.62 4.78
C ILE A 522 0.91 -18.03 3.47
N ASP A 523 0.77 -16.71 3.33
CA ASP A 523 1.33 -15.92 2.25
C ASP A 523 2.47 -15.03 2.77
N VAL A 524 3.58 -14.97 2.05
CA VAL A 524 4.63 -14.00 2.33
C VAL A 524 4.23 -12.65 1.75
N THR A 525 4.27 -11.59 2.55
CA THR A 525 3.84 -10.25 2.10
C THR A 525 5.01 -9.32 1.80
N ALA A 526 6.10 -9.47 2.53
CA ALA A 526 7.30 -8.65 2.39
C ALA A 526 8.46 -9.35 3.09
N ALA A 527 9.67 -9.14 2.60
CA ALA A 527 10.90 -9.46 3.30
C ALA A 527 11.85 -8.27 3.12
N GLY A 528 12.60 -7.94 4.16
CA GLY A 528 13.69 -6.99 4.00
C GLY A 528 14.93 -7.64 3.40
N MET A 529 15.94 -6.80 3.18
CA MET A 529 17.05 -7.10 2.28
C MET A 529 17.92 -8.29 2.74
N TYR A 530 18.13 -8.47 4.04
CA TYR A 530 19.00 -9.53 4.55
C TYR A 530 18.22 -10.82 4.79
N CYS A 531 17.00 -10.71 5.33
CA CYS A 531 16.18 -11.86 5.68
C CYS A 531 15.50 -12.57 4.50
N CYS A 532 15.59 -12.02 3.27
CA CYS A 532 15.02 -12.67 2.08
C CYS A 532 15.64 -14.06 1.80
N GLU A 533 16.86 -14.33 2.26
CA GLU A 533 17.55 -15.62 2.11
C GLU A 533 16.94 -16.75 2.96
N VAL A 534 16.23 -16.40 4.05
CA VAL A 534 15.65 -17.37 5.02
C VAL A 534 14.12 -17.41 4.98
N ILE A 535 13.52 -16.90 3.90
CA ILE A 535 12.06 -16.75 3.74
C ILE A 535 11.30 -18.08 3.83
N GLU A 536 11.93 -19.16 3.36
CA GLU A 536 11.39 -20.52 3.29
C GLU A 536 11.52 -21.30 4.61
N ASP A 537 12.28 -20.80 5.58
CA ASP A 537 12.57 -21.53 6.83
C ASP A 537 11.39 -21.48 7.81
N TYR A 538 10.69 -20.35 7.87
CA TYR A 538 9.67 -20.09 8.88
C TYR A 538 8.27 -20.65 8.60
N PRO A 539 7.75 -20.78 7.35
CA PRO A 539 6.38 -21.23 7.11
C PRO A 539 6.03 -22.56 7.80
N SER A 540 6.97 -23.52 7.85
CA SER A 540 6.76 -24.79 8.53
C SER A 540 6.59 -24.65 10.05
N ILE A 541 7.37 -23.76 10.67
CA ILE A 541 7.31 -23.44 12.10
C ILE A 541 6.04 -22.64 12.41
N LEU A 542 5.72 -21.64 11.59
CA LEU A 542 4.53 -20.79 11.76
C LEU A 542 3.22 -21.58 11.62
N LYS A 543 3.17 -22.62 10.78
CA LYS A 543 2.02 -23.56 10.70
C LYS A 543 1.72 -24.27 12.02
N THR A 544 2.67 -24.31 12.96
CA THR A 544 2.46 -24.91 14.29
C THR A 544 1.77 -23.96 15.29
N LEU A 545 1.57 -22.69 14.92
CA LEU A 545 0.80 -21.74 15.74
C LEU A 545 -0.64 -22.22 15.90
N LYS A 546 -1.17 -21.98 17.11
CA LYS A 546 -2.54 -22.26 17.51
C LYS A 546 -3.16 -20.99 18.06
N PHE A 547 -4.40 -20.76 17.70
CA PHE A 547 -5.14 -19.57 18.04
C PHE A 547 -6.41 -19.91 18.81
N LYS A 548 -6.90 -18.94 19.59
CA LYS A 548 -8.34 -18.82 19.82
C LYS A 548 -8.93 -18.32 18.49
N PRO A 549 -9.92 -19.01 17.91
CA PRO A 549 -10.51 -18.59 16.64
C PRO A 549 -11.25 -17.27 16.80
N GLY A 550 -11.24 -16.45 15.75
CA GLY A 550 -12.05 -15.24 15.71
C GLY A 550 -13.54 -15.55 15.59
N ARG A 551 -14.38 -14.59 15.97
CA ARG A 551 -15.84 -14.77 16.03
C ARG A 551 -16.61 -13.57 15.52
N ILE A 552 -17.80 -13.87 15.00
CA ILE A 552 -18.87 -12.92 14.75
C ILE A 552 -20.13 -13.47 15.42
N GLY A 553 -20.65 -12.74 16.40
CA GLY A 553 -21.55 -13.22 17.41
C GLY A 553 -21.01 -14.51 18.04
N LYS A 554 -21.79 -15.58 17.93
CA LYS A 554 -21.39 -16.91 18.45
C LYS A 554 -20.66 -17.76 17.40
N ARG A 555 -20.65 -17.37 16.13
CA ARG A 555 -20.08 -18.14 15.03
C ARG A 555 -18.57 -17.94 14.99
N LYS A 556 -17.82 -19.03 14.90
CA LYS A 556 -16.39 -18.99 14.61
C LYS A 556 -16.19 -18.75 13.12
N ILE A 557 -15.18 -17.97 12.77
CA ILE A 557 -14.88 -17.60 11.39
C ILE A 557 -13.41 -17.85 11.08
N ARG A 558 -13.12 -18.16 9.80
CA ARG A 558 -11.75 -18.12 9.28
C ARG A 558 -11.29 -16.67 9.23
N CYS A 559 -10.13 -16.39 9.81
CA CYS A 559 -9.63 -15.03 10.05
C CYS A 559 -8.22 -14.84 9.49
N ARG A 560 -7.85 -13.59 9.20
CA ARG A 560 -6.48 -13.21 8.84
C ARG A 560 -5.70 -12.73 10.07
N VAL A 561 -4.41 -13.03 10.09
CA VAL A 561 -3.47 -12.61 11.12
C VAL A 561 -2.21 -12.11 10.42
N ALA A 562 -1.73 -10.92 10.79
CA ALA A 562 -0.42 -10.47 10.37
C ALA A 562 0.63 -11.04 11.33
N ILE A 563 1.67 -11.63 10.78
CA ILE A 563 2.80 -12.14 11.54
C ILE A 563 4.06 -11.49 10.99
N SER A 564 4.92 -10.99 11.89
CA SER A 564 6.24 -10.50 11.55
C SER A 564 7.29 -11.29 12.32
N VAL A 565 8.27 -11.83 11.59
CA VAL A 565 9.45 -12.48 12.14
C VAL A 565 10.58 -11.46 12.08
N HIS A 566 10.96 -10.92 13.23
CA HIS A 566 11.95 -9.86 13.39
C HIS A 566 13.32 -10.44 13.69
N HIS A 567 14.35 -9.97 13.00
CA HIS A 567 15.75 -10.30 13.19
C HIS A 567 16.43 -9.08 13.79
N THR A 568 16.64 -9.12 15.11
CA THR A 568 17.05 -7.94 15.87
C THR A 568 17.93 -8.33 17.04
N PHE A 569 18.19 -7.39 17.94
CA PHE A 569 19.03 -7.55 19.11
C PHE A 569 18.24 -7.28 20.39
N GLU A 570 18.66 -7.94 21.47
CA GLU A 570 18.22 -7.59 22.82
C GLU A 570 19.37 -7.65 23.83
N GLU A 571 19.12 -7.21 25.06
CA GLU A 571 20.09 -7.26 26.14
C GLU A 571 20.33 -8.71 26.61
N SER A 572 21.59 -9.12 26.71
CA SER A 572 21.96 -10.44 27.22
C SER A 572 21.82 -10.52 28.75
N GLY A 573 21.17 -11.58 29.25
CA GLY A 573 21.09 -11.88 30.68
C GLY A 573 19.78 -11.50 31.38
N LYS A 574 18.66 -11.43 30.65
CA LYS A 574 17.31 -11.44 31.24
C LYS A 574 16.77 -12.86 31.42
#